data_AF-A0A950FJ17-F1
#
_entry.id   AF-A0A950FJ17-F1
#
_cell.length_a   1.000
_cell.length_b   1.000
_cell.length_c   1.000
_cell.angle_alpha   90.00
_cell.angle_beta   90.00
_cell.angle_gamma   90.00
#
_symmetry.space_group_name_H-M   'P 1'
#
loop_
_entity.id
_entity.type
_entity.pdbx_description
1 polymer ?
#
loop_
_entity_poly.entity_id
_entity_poly.type
_entity_poly.pdbx_seq_one_letter_code
_entity_poly.pdbx_strand_id
1 'polypeptide(L)'
;MAVPWASSSVNGFTHDRWLTLSERKGLRGILRDVLVPCQELKPRNFTCVGIFVRAAHFKQRDADAFRVEFLRIVSEADQSWKGDPRRRPGGYTLANFRGRPIIGKYCERIIFLPRNSHAETVISRALDKALNDPEICRLWEECAQQIRPWREAMGLLAVDCEQAAPWIAFPLDAGAYSSQPALEALNDILGEKTAKYAPVETADLRLIVYYNDAVLYNTPYEDQEHETFAGMAREASRMLTERNANPFKKIYLLRALWPNPETFEIWLTISKCI
;
A
#
# COMPACT_ATOMS: atom_id res chain seq x y z
N MET A 1 25.98 -3.39 54.53
CA MET A 1 24.87 -2.44 54.31
C MET A 1 24.22 -2.78 52.98
N ALA A 2 23.08 -3.47 53.02
CA ALA A 2 22.33 -3.89 51.84
C ALA A 2 21.02 -3.11 51.78
N VAL A 3 20.70 -2.53 50.63
CA VAL A 3 19.45 -1.78 50.40
C VAL A 3 18.39 -2.76 49.89
N PRO A 4 17.24 -2.92 50.57
CA PRO A 4 16.15 -3.75 50.07
C PRO A 4 15.30 -2.94 49.08
N TRP A 5 15.21 -3.41 47.84
CA TRP A 5 14.28 -2.87 46.86
C TRP A 5 12.93 -3.53 47.10
N ALA A 6 12.05 -2.83 47.83
CA ALA A 6 10.64 -3.16 47.90
C ALA A 6 10.00 -2.82 46.56
N SER A 7 9.64 -3.85 45.79
CA SER A 7 8.80 -3.70 44.60
C SER A 7 7.35 -3.46 45.04
N SER A 8 6.95 -2.19 45.09
CA SER A 8 5.53 -1.81 45.14
C SER A 8 4.89 -2.12 43.79
N SER A 9 4.21 -3.27 43.72
CA SER A 9 3.38 -3.67 42.58
C SER A 9 2.15 -2.76 42.49
N VAL A 10 2.19 -1.82 41.55
CA VAL A 10 1.02 -1.00 41.19
C VAL A 10 0.25 -1.73 40.08
N ASN A 11 -0.94 -2.20 40.44
CA ASN A 11 -2.13 -2.44 39.61
C ASN A 11 -2.02 -3.33 38.34
N GLY A 12 -2.46 -4.58 38.49
CA GLY A 12 -3.73 -4.97 37.88
C GLY A 12 -3.80 -5.31 36.38
N PHE A 13 -2.68 -5.46 35.68
CA PHE A 13 -2.70 -6.21 34.42
C PHE A 13 -2.67 -7.70 34.74
N THR A 14 -3.86 -8.30 34.91
CA THR A 14 -4.00 -9.76 34.81
C THR A 14 -3.28 -10.20 33.56
N HIS A 15 -2.36 -11.16 33.66
CA HIS A 15 -1.69 -11.73 32.51
C HIS A 15 -2.75 -12.20 31.51
N ASP A 16 -2.98 -11.38 30.48
CA ASP A 16 -3.85 -11.68 29.38
C ASP A 16 -3.32 -12.97 28.77
N ARG A 17 -4.08 -14.05 28.97
CA ARG A 17 -3.78 -15.33 28.38
C ARG A 17 -3.73 -15.12 26.87
N TRP A 18 -2.54 -15.22 26.30
CA TRP A 18 -2.37 -15.23 24.86
C TRP A 18 -3.28 -16.29 24.25
N LEU A 19 -4.06 -15.89 23.24
CA LEU A 19 -4.90 -16.84 22.50
C LEU A 19 -4.04 -17.95 21.92
N THR A 20 -4.53 -19.18 22.00
CA THR A 20 -3.95 -20.32 21.27
C THR A 20 -4.06 -20.08 19.77
N LEU A 21 -3.22 -20.75 18.98
CA LEU A 21 -3.24 -20.64 17.53
C LEU A 21 -4.61 -21.02 16.93
N SER A 22 -5.26 -22.04 17.48
CA SER A 22 -6.60 -22.48 17.06
C SER A 22 -7.65 -21.39 17.29
N GLU A 23 -7.66 -20.76 18.47
CA GLU A 23 -8.57 -19.66 18.79
C GLU A 23 -8.36 -18.46 17.86
N ARG A 24 -7.11 -18.11 17.57
CA ARG A 24 -6.78 -17.02 16.62
C ARG A 24 -7.26 -17.36 15.20
N LYS A 25 -7.08 -18.59 14.75
CA LYS A 25 -7.51 -19.04 13.42
C LYS A 25 -9.03 -19.00 13.27
N GLY A 26 -9.77 -19.48 14.28
CA GLY A 26 -11.24 -19.40 14.31
C GLY A 26 -11.73 -17.96 14.28
N LEU A 27 -11.14 -17.09 15.11
CA LEU A 27 -11.49 -15.67 15.17
C LEU A 27 -11.18 -14.94 13.86
N ARG A 28 -10.07 -15.28 13.19
CA ARG A 28 -9.74 -14.74 11.86
C ARG A 28 -10.79 -15.13 10.83
N GLY A 29 -11.26 -16.37 10.82
CA GLY A 29 -12.32 -16.82 9.92
C GLY A 29 -13.59 -15.99 10.11
N ILE A 30 -14.03 -15.85 11.36
CA ILE A 30 -15.22 -15.06 11.69
C ILE A 30 -15.06 -13.59 11.27
N LEU A 31 -13.94 -12.96 11.64
CA LEU A 31 -13.70 -11.55 11.29
C LEU A 31 -13.59 -11.35 9.78
N ARG A 32 -12.99 -12.31 9.05
CA ARG A 32 -12.98 -12.28 7.60
C ARG A 32 -14.40 -12.24 7.08
N ASP A 33 -15.28 -13.16 7.48
CA ASP A 33 -16.66 -13.23 7.01
C ASP A 33 -17.47 -11.98 7.37
N VAL A 34 -17.24 -11.41 8.56
CA VAL A 34 -17.88 -10.15 8.99
C VAL A 34 -17.42 -8.98 8.12
N LEU A 35 -16.16 -8.99 7.68
CA LEU A 35 -15.52 -7.86 7.01
C LEU A 35 -15.43 -8.01 5.48
N VAL A 36 -15.81 -9.16 4.89
CA VAL A 36 -15.93 -9.32 3.43
C VAL A 36 -16.71 -8.16 2.80
N PRO A 37 -17.89 -7.74 3.33
CA PRO A 37 -18.62 -6.62 2.74
C PRO A 37 -17.90 -5.27 2.86
N CYS A 38 -16.91 -5.14 3.75
CA CYS A 38 -16.11 -3.93 3.87
C CYS A 38 -15.04 -3.80 2.77
N GLN A 39 -14.80 -4.85 1.99
CA GLN A 39 -13.84 -4.82 0.88
C GLN A 39 -14.28 -3.89 -0.26
N GLU A 40 -15.57 -3.53 -0.31
CA GLU A 40 -16.09 -2.52 -1.24
C GLU A 40 -15.63 -1.10 -0.88
N LEU A 41 -15.10 -0.89 0.33
CA LEU A 41 -14.47 0.38 0.66
C LEU A 41 -13.22 0.58 -0.20
N LYS A 42 -13.12 1.77 -0.77
CA LYS A 42 -11.95 2.23 -1.52
C LYS A 42 -11.26 3.39 -0.77
N PRO A 43 -10.59 3.10 0.36
CA PRO A 43 -9.89 4.16 1.10
C PRO A 43 -8.77 4.74 0.23
N ARG A 44 -8.67 6.07 0.19
CA ARG A 44 -7.72 6.77 -0.68
C ARG A 44 -6.29 6.74 -0.16
N ASN A 45 -6.09 6.59 1.15
CA ASN A 45 -4.81 6.91 1.79
C ASN A 45 -4.05 5.72 2.38
N PHE A 46 -4.68 4.56 2.55
CA PHE A 46 -4.04 3.34 3.06
C PHE A 46 -4.37 2.12 2.20
N THR A 47 -3.40 1.19 2.10
CA THR A 47 -3.52 -0.06 1.34
C THR A 47 -4.09 -1.19 2.19
N CYS A 48 -3.81 -1.16 3.50
CA CYS A 48 -4.23 -2.22 4.40
C CYS A 48 -4.62 -1.72 5.78
N VAL A 49 -5.58 -2.44 6.38
CA VAL A 49 -5.94 -2.33 7.78
C VAL A 49 -5.72 -3.67 8.48
N GLY A 50 -4.83 -3.70 9.46
CA GLY A 50 -4.54 -4.86 10.31
C GLY A 50 -5.28 -4.76 11.64
N ILE A 51 -6.02 -5.81 12.02
CA ILE A 51 -6.81 -5.84 13.26
C ILE A 51 -6.16 -6.77 14.29
N PHE A 52 -5.74 -6.23 15.43
CA PHE A 52 -5.25 -7.00 16.56
C PHE A 52 -6.39 -7.25 17.52
N VAL A 53 -6.64 -8.52 17.81
CA VAL A 53 -7.82 -8.99 18.55
C VAL A 53 -7.48 -9.21 20.03
N ARG A 54 -8.37 -8.73 20.91
CA ARG A 54 -8.25 -8.89 22.37
C ARG A 54 -9.00 -10.12 22.88
N ALA A 55 -10.20 -10.38 22.35
CA ALA A 55 -11.09 -11.38 22.91
C ALA A 55 -10.94 -12.74 22.21
N ALA A 56 -11.01 -13.83 22.98
CA ALA A 56 -10.93 -15.18 22.46
C ALA A 56 -12.12 -15.58 21.59
N HIS A 57 -13.31 -15.02 21.84
CA HIS A 57 -14.56 -15.49 21.23
C HIS A 57 -15.38 -14.32 20.71
N PHE A 58 -15.50 -14.23 19.38
CA PHE A 58 -16.40 -13.28 18.72
C PHE A 58 -17.84 -13.76 18.86
N LYS A 59 -18.74 -12.87 19.32
CA LYS A 59 -20.17 -13.22 19.40
C LYS A 59 -20.85 -12.83 18.11
N GLN A 60 -21.45 -13.79 17.41
CA GLN A 60 -22.10 -13.54 16.11
C GLN A 60 -23.14 -12.42 16.14
N ARG A 61 -23.88 -12.28 17.25
CA ARG A 61 -24.87 -11.22 17.45
C ARG A 61 -24.29 -9.79 17.41
N ASP A 62 -22.97 -9.64 17.56
CA ASP A 62 -22.28 -8.36 17.51
C ASP A 62 -21.71 -8.06 16.10
N ALA A 63 -21.87 -8.98 15.13
CA ALA A 63 -21.28 -8.87 13.78
C ALA A 63 -21.63 -7.57 13.06
N ASP A 64 -22.91 -7.23 12.99
CA ASP A 64 -23.35 -6.04 12.25
C ASP A 64 -22.88 -4.75 12.93
N ALA A 65 -22.95 -4.69 14.27
CA ALA A 65 -22.47 -3.54 15.03
C ALA A 65 -20.94 -3.39 14.91
N PHE A 66 -20.20 -4.50 14.90
CA PHE A 66 -18.76 -4.50 14.66
C PHE A 66 -18.45 -3.94 13.28
N ARG A 67 -19.17 -4.40 12.24
CA ARG A 67 -19.02 -3.92 10.86
C ARG A 67 -19.27 -2.42 10.76
N VAL A 68 -20.39 -1.94 11.31
CA VAL A 68 -20.75 -0.51 11.29
C VAL A 68 -19.67 0.34 11.99
N GLU A 69 -19.25 -0.05 13.19
CA GLU A 69 -18.19 0.68 13.89
C GLU A 69 -16.88 0.64 13.10
N PHE A 70 -16.48 -0.52 12.57
CA PHE A 70 -15.26 -0.70 11.78
C PHE A 70 -15.24 0.18 10.53
N LEU A 71 -16.31 0.17 9.72
CA LEU A 71 -16.47 1.01 8.53
C LEU A 71 -16.31 2.50 8.89
N ARG A 72 -16.92 2.92 10.01
CA ARG A 72 -16.78 4.29 10.52
C ARG A 72 -15.32 4.60 10.90
N ILE A 73 -14.60 3.68 11.56
CA ILE A 73 -13.17 3.86 11.86
C ILE A 73 -12.38 4.08 10.57
N VAL A 74 -12.58 3.21 9.58
CA VAL A 74 -11.86 3.25 8.30
C VAL A 74 -12.13 4.55 7.56
N SER A 75 -13.39 4.97 7.48
CA SER A 75 -13.78 6.22 6.83
C SER A 75 -13.18 7.46 7.53
N GLU A 76 -13.26 7.53 8.86
CA GLU A 76 -12.68 8.65 9.62
C GLU A 76 -11.15 8.71 9.49
N ALA A 77 -10.48 7.55 9.53
CA ALA A 77 -9.04 7.46 9.35
C ALA A 77 -8.62 7.93 7.94
N ASP A 78 -9.40 7.58 6.92
CA ASP A 78 -9.11 7.98 5.53
C ASP A 78 -9.32 9.49 5.33
N GLN A 79 -10.41 10.05 5.86
CA GLN A 79 -10.71 11.48 5.75
C GLN A 79 -9.70 12.36 6.49
N SER A 80 -9.24 11.93 7.68
CA SER A 80 -8.30 12.69 8.50
C SER A 80 -6.83 12.50 8.12
N TRP A 81 -6.52 11.60 7.17
CA TRP A 81 -5.17 11.12 6.92
C TRP A 81 -4.12 12.21 6.66
N LYS A 82 -4.47 13.26 5.92
CA LYS A 82 -3.51 14.34 5.57
C LYS A 82 -3.16 15.24 6.75
N GLY A 83 -4.04 15.35 7.76
CA GLY A 83 -3.88 16.25 8.90
C GLY A 83 -3.66 15.55 10.25
N ASP A 84 -3.68 14.22 10.30
CA ASP A 84 -3.57 13.50 11.57
C ASP A 84 -2.11 13.53 12.10
N PRO A 85 -1.84 14.17 13.26
CA PRO A 85 -0.50 14.24 13.84
C PRO A 85 0.02 12.87 14.29
N ARG A 86 -0.84 11.85 14.39
CA ARG A 86 -0.46 10.48 14.76
C ARG A 86 0.09 9.69 13.58
N ARG A 87 0.00 10.22 12.35
CA ARG A 87 0.52 9.58 11.15
C ARG A 87 2.04 9.47 11.21
N ARG A 88 2.56 8.27 10.97
CA ARG A 88 3.98 8.03 10.75
C ARG A 88 4.21 7.47 9.35
N PRO A 89 5.44 7.50 8.81
CA PRO A 89 5.76 6.82 7.56
C PRO A 89 5.41 5.33 7.55
N GLY A 90 5.48 4.67 8.73
CA GLY A 90 5.06 3.27 8.92
C GLY A 90 3.57 3.07 9.21
N GLY A 91 2.75 4.12 9.06
CA GLY A 91 1.31 4.08 9.27
C GLY A 91 0.83 4.66 10.59
N TYR A 92 -0.41 4.30 10.93
CA TYR A 92 -1.17 4.85 12.04
C TYR A 92 -1.75 3.71 12.87
N THR A 93 -1.59 3.76 14.20
CA THR A 93 -2.14 2.77 15.14
C THR A 93 -3.22 3.40 16.00
N LEU A 94 -4.42 2.84 15.95
CA LEU A 94 -5.54 3.17 16.81
C LEU A 94 -5.68 2.11 17.90
N ALA A 95 -5.42 2.49 19.16
CA ALA A 95 -5.60 1.63 20.33
C ALA A 95 -6.68 2.15 21.32
N ASN A 96 -7.10 3.41 21.17
CA ASN A 96 -8.15 4.00 21.99
C ASN A 96 -9.51 3.92 21.27
N PHE A 97 -10.39 3.06 21.79
CA PHE A 97 -11.72 2.82 21.22
C PHE A 97 -12.84 3.47 22.03
N ARG A 98 -12.57 4.57 22.74
CA ARG A 98 -13.62 5.32 23.44
C ARG A 98 -14.68 5.78 22.43
N GLY A 99 -15.95 5.47 22.71
CA GLY A 99 -17.07 5.72 21.78
C GLY A 99 -17.28 4.64 20.70
N ARG A 100 -16.52 3.53 20.79
CA ARG A 100 -16.59 2.38 19.89
C ARG A 100 -16.59 1.08 20.71
N PRO A 101 -17.64 0.85 21.52
CA PRO A 101 -17.66 -0.24 22.49
C PRO A 101 -17.54 -1.62 21.83
N ILE A 102 -18.08 -1.81 20.62
CA ILE A 102 -18.02 -3.12 19.96
C ILE A 102 -16.60 -3.40 19.46
N ILE A 103 -15.95 -2.42 18.84
CA ILE A 103 -14.53 -2.56 18.46
C ILE A 103 -13.66 -2.74 19.70
N GLY A 104 -13.82 -1.90 20.72
CA GLY A 104 -13.03 -1.98 21.96
C GLY A 104 -13.22 -3.28 22.75
N LYS A 105 -14.33 -3.98 22.54
CA LYS A 105 -14.59 -5.31 23.11
C LYS A 105 -13.78 -6.41 22.44
N TYR A 106 -13.56 -6.33 21.12
CA TYR A 106 -12.93 -7.41 20.34
C TYR A 106 -11.50 -7.09 19.89
N CYS A 107 -11.12 -5.82 19.83
CA CYS A 107 -9.84 -5.36 19.31
C CYS A 107 -8.96 -4.79 20.42
N GLU A 108 -7.69 -5.13 20.36
CA GLU A 108 -6.62 -4.50 21.14
C GLU A 108 -6.16 -3.21 20.48
N ARG A 109 -5.93 -3.27 19.16
CA ARG A 109 -5.53 -2.14 18.31
C ARG A 109 -5.87 -2.42 16.85
N ILE A 110 -5.95 -1.35 16.05
CA ILE A 110 -6.10 -1.40 14.59
C ILE A 110 -4.93 -0.61 13.98
N ILE A 111 -4.27 -1.16 12.98
CA ILE A 111 -3.16 -0.52 12.28
C ILE A 111 -3.60 -0.19 10.86
N PHE A 112 -3.34 1.02 10.41
CA PHE A 112 -3.58 1.52 9.06
C PHE A 112 -2.24 1.73 8.36
N LEU A 113 -2.04 1.10 7.21
CA LEU A 113 -0.78 1.16 6.47
C LEU A 113 -0.93 2.01 5.19
N PRO A 114 -0.14 3.09 5.02
CA PRO A 114 -0.31 4.06 3.95
C PRO A 114 -0.28 3.42 2.56
N ARG A 115 -1.09 3.94 1.64
CA ARG A 115 -1.12 3.59 0.21
C ARG A 115 0.09 4.14 -0.53
N ASN A 116 0.73 5.16 0.05
CA ASN A 116 1.96 5.70 -0.45
C ASN A 116 3.01 5.57 0.64
N SER A 117 3.82 4.53 0.53
CA SER A 117 5.13 4.65 1.13
C SER A 117 6.15 4.38 0.04
N HIS A 118 6.97 5.40 -0.22
CA HIS A 118 8.35 5.20 -0.63
C HIS A 118 8.96 3.99 0.12
N ALA A 119 8.55 3.74 1.37
CA ALA A 119 8.84 2.52 2.11
C ALA A 119 8.25 1.24 1.49
N GLU A 120 7.03 1.15 0.98
CA GLU A 120 6.48 -0.05 0.31
C GLU A 120 7.23 -0.29 -1.00
N THR A 121 7.53 0.75 -1.77
CA THR A 121 8.34 0.60 -2.98
C THR A 121 9.78 0.18 -2.66
N VAL A 122 10.39 0.76 -1.62
CA VAL A 122 11.75 0.41 -1.18
C VAL A 122 11.80 -0.95 -0.49
N ILE A 123 10.80 -1.31 0.31
CA ILE A 123 10.66 -2.57 1.03
C ILE A 123 10.32 -3.67 0.04
N SER A 124 9.35 -3.50 -0.86
CA SER A 124 9.07 -4.50 -1.90
C SER A 124 10.25 -4.65 -2.84
N ARG A 125 10.97 -3.58 -3.22
CA ARG A 125 12.19 -3.70 -4.03
C ARG A 125 13.34 -4.37 -3.27
N ALA A 126 13.52 -4.06 -1.99
CA ALA A 126 14.54 -4.67 -1.15
C ALA A 126 14.20 -6.13 -0.84
N LEU A 127 12.93 -6.45 -0.60
CA LEU A 127 12.42 -7.79 -0.37
C LEU A 127 12.48 -8.61 -1.65
N ASP A 128 12.02 -8.10 -2.79
CA ASP A 128 12.13 -8.80 -4.08
C ASP A 128 13.59 -9.06 -4.42
N LYS A 129 14.47 -8.07 -4.26
CA LYS A 129 15.90 -8.26 -4.47
C LYS A 129 16.48 -9.30 -3.50
N ALA A 130 16.10 -9.25 -2.22
CA ALA A 130 16.57 -10.18 -1.20
C ALA A 130 16.03 -11.61 -1.37
N LEU A 131 14.77 -11.75 -1.79
CA LEU A 131 14.10 -13.04 -2.01
C LEU A 131 14.52 -13.70 -3.32
N ASN A 132 15.09 -12.93 -4.26
CA ASN A 132 15.67 -13.46 -5.49
C ASN A 132 17.21 -13.57 -5.43
N ASP A 133 17.85 -13.12 -4.34
CA ASP A 133 19.28 -13.29 -4.11
C ASP A 133 19.53 -14.66 -3.45
N PRO A 134 20.21 -15.61 -4.13
CA PRO A 134 20.40 -16.95 -3.62
C PRO A 134 21.17 -17.00 -2.30
N GLU A 135 22.09 -16.05 -2.07
CA GLU A 135 22.87 -15.98 -0.85
C GLU A 135 22.02 -15.52 0.32
N ILE A 136 21.17 -14.51 0.12
CA ILE A 136 20.25 -14.04 1.16
C ILE A 136 19.19 -15.10 1.48
N CYS A 137 18.63 -15.78 0.48
CA CYS A 137 17.72 -16.90 0.71
C CYS A 137 18.37 -18.02 1.52
N ARG A 138 19.59 -18.42 1.18
CA ARG A 138 20.35 -19.42 1.95
C ARG A 138 20.58 -18.96 3.39
N LEU A 139 21.03 -17.72 3.61
CA LEU A 139 21.24 -17.17 4.96
C LEU A 139 19.95 -17.09 5.77
N TRP A 140 18.83 -16.76 5.11
CA TRP A 140 17.51 -16.74 5.74
C TRP A 140 17.07 -18.14 6.15
N GLU A 141 17.24 -19.14 5.29
CA GLU A 141 16.95 -20.54 5.59
C GLU A 141 17.82 -21.08 6.73
N GLU A 142 19.12 -20.77 6.71
CA GLU A 142 20.05 -21.15 7.78
C GLU A 142 19.68 -20.49 9.12
N CYS A 143 19.36 -19.20 9.10
CA CYS A 143 18.87 -18.48 10.28
C CYS A 143 17.56 -19.11 10.78
N ALA A 144 16.61 -19.37 9.88
CA ALA A 144 15.32 -19.99 10.20
C ALA A 144 15.50 -21.39 10.82
N GLN A 145 16.44 -22.19 10.33
CA GLN A 145 16.81 -23.49 10.91
C GLN A 145 17.48 -23.36 12.27
N GLN A 146 18.40 -22.40 12.44
CA GLN A 146 19.12 -22.18 13.70
C GLN A 146 18.19 -21.70 14.81
N ILE A 147 17.23 -20.82 14.49
CA ILE A 147 16.24 -20.35 15.48
C ILE A 147 15.10 -21.36 15.68
N ARG A 148 15.03 -22.43 14.87
CA ARG A 148 13.94 -23.41 14.93
C ARG A 148 13.82 -24.04 16.31
N PRO A 149 14.87 -24.65 16.93
CA PRO A 149 14.80 -25.26 18.28
C PRO A 149 14.29 -24.28 19.35
N TRP A 150 14.75 -23.02 19.30
CA TRP A 150 14.30 -21.97 20.19
C TRP A 150 12.82 -21.62 19.94
N ARG A 151 12.39 -21.54 18.68
CA ARG A 151 10.97 -21.39 18.32
C ARG A 151 10.15 -22.58 18.82
N GLU A 152 10.64 -23.82 18.76
CA GLU A 152 9.91 -25.00 19.27
C GLU A 152 9.77 -24.94 20.79
N ALA A 153 10.86 -24.65 21.49
CA ALA A 153 10.89 -24.52 22.95
C ALA A 153 9.98 -23.40 23.46
N MET A 154 9.80 -22.33 22.68
CA MET A 154 8.92 -21.20 22.97
C MET A 154 7.48 -21.40 22.45
N GLY A 155 7.18 -22.51 21.76
CA GLY A 155 5.86 -22.74 21.13
C GLY A 155 5.57 -21.82 19.92
N LEU A 156 6.60 -21.27 19.29
CA LEU A 156 6.57 -20.30 18.19
C LEU A 156 6.71 -20.92 16.79
N LEU A 157 6.78 -22.24 16.65
CA LEU A 157 6.94 -22.93 15.36
C LEU A 157 5.79 -22.72 14.36
N ALA A 158 4.61 -22.31 14.83
CA ALA A 158 3.46 -21.99 13.99
C ALA A 158 3.22 -20.47 13.92
N VAL A 159 4.24 -19.68 14.25
CA VAL A 159 4.28 -18.23 14.12
C VAL A 159 5.05 -17.88 12.85
N ASP A 160 4.74 -18.56 11.75
CA ASP A 160 5.04 -18.00 10.43
C ASP A 160 4.05 -16.85 10.19
N CYS A 161 4.14 -16.18 9.04
CA CYS A 161 3.30 -15.04 8.64
C CYS A 161 1.78 -15.21 8.85
N GLU A 162 1.29 -16.37 9.28
CA GLU A 162 -0.03 -16.59 9.88
C GLU A 162 -0.34 -15.80 11.15
N GLN A 163 0.62 -15.15 11.83
CA GLN A 163 0.31 -14.19 12.91
C GLN A 163 -0.08 -12.79 12.40
N ALA A 164 -0.02 -12.54 11.10
CA ALA A 164 -0.36 -11.25 10.53
C ALA A 164 -1.85 -10.94 10.85
N ALA A 165 -2.09 -10.05 11.82
CA ALA A 165 -3.40 -9.54 12.27
C ALA A 165 -4.39 -9.47 11.12
N PRO A 166 -5.60 -10.10 11.11
CA PRO A 166 -6.48 -10.16 9.94
C PRO A 166 -6.40 -8.89 9.08
N TRP A 167 -5.67 -9.01 7.96
CA TRP A 167 -5.37 -7.91 7.05
C TRP A 167 -6.59 -7.83 6.15
N ILE A 168 -7.35 -6.75 6.27
CA ILE A 168 -8.16 -6.34 5.13
C ILE A 168 -7.19 -5.61 4.22
N ALA A 169 -6.70 -6.34 3.21
CA ALA A 169 -6.12 -5.69 2.05
C ALA A 169 -7.29 -5.08 1.27
N PHE A 170 -7.25 -3.78 1.08
CA PHE A 170 -8.13 -3.15 0.11
C PHE A 170 -7.50 -3.40 -1.26
N PRO A 171 -8.29 -3.76 -2.29
CA PRO A 171 -7.76 -3.80 -3.64
C PRO A 171 -7.08 -2.47 -3.90
N LEU A 172 -5.85 -2.52 -4.39
CA LEU A 172 -5.26 -1.36 -5.02
C LEU A 172 -6.22 -1.03 -6.18
N ASP A 173 -6.90 0.12 -6.14
CA ASP A 173 -7.38 0.74 -7.38
C ASP A 173 -6.12 0.85 -8.22
N ALA A 174 -6.07 0.16 -9.36
CA ALA A 174 -4.82 -0.43 -9.80
C ALA A 174 -3.65 0.59 -9.92
N GLY A 175 -2.48 0.16 -9.43
CA GLY A 175 -1.30 1.00 -9.24
C GLY A 175 -1.35 1.94 -8.02
N ALA A 176 -0.20 2.30 -7.46
CA ALA A 176 -0.11 3.10 -6.21
C ALA A 176 -0.59 4.57 -6.33
N TYR A 177 -1.26 4.93 -7.41
CA TYR A 177 -1.86 6.24 -7.66
C TYR A 177 -3.16 6.02 -8.44
N SER A 178 -4.24 6.74 -8.12
CA SER A 178 -5.30 6.95 -9.12
C SER A 178 -4.68 7.53 -10.39
N SER A 179 -5.27 7.33 -11.57
CA SER A 179 -4.73 7.90 -12.82
C SER A 179 -4.41 9.40 -12.70
N GLN A 180 -5.20 10.14 -11.94
CA GLN A 180 -5.08 11.59 -11.79
C GLN A 180 -3.68 12.10 -11.35
N PRO A 181 -3.07 11.72 -10.21
CA PRO A 181 -1.69 12.10 -9.91
C PRO A 181 -0.64 11.65 -10.93
N ALA A 182 -0.81 10.49 -11.56
CA ALA A 182 0.11 10.03 -12.61
C ALA A 182 0.00 10.91 -13.86
N LEU A 183 -1.22 11.32 -14.21
CA LEU A 183 -1.52 12.27 -15.27
C LEU A 183 -0.99 13.66 -14.96
N GLU A 184 -1.14 14.14 -13.72
CA GLU A 184 -0.56 15.41 -13.26
C GLU A 184 0.97 15.39 -13.38
N ALA A 185 1.62 14.33 -12.88
CA ALA A 185 3.07 14.18 -13.00
C ALA A 185 3.55 14.10 -14.46
N LEU A 186 2.83 13.35 -15.31
CA LEU A 186 3.12 13.30 -16.74
C LEU A 186 2.97 14.68 -17.39
N ASN A 187 1.91 15.41 -17.06
CA ASN A 187 1.65 16.76 -17.54
C ASN A 187 2.76 17.73 -17.13
N ASP A 188 3.21 17.67 -15.87
CA ASP A 188 4.29 18.50 -15.34
C ASP A 188 5.60 18.21 -16.08
N ILE A 189 5.98 16.94 -16.22
CA ILE A 189 7.19 16.55 -16.96
C ILE A 189 7.13 17.04 -18.41
N LEU A 190 6.02 16.82 -19.10
CA LEU A 190 5.84 17.29 -20.48
C LEU A 190 5.99 18.82 -20.55
N GLY A 191 5.38 19.54 -19.61
CA GLY A 191 5.50 20.99 -19.49
C GLY A 191 6.93 21.49 -19.24
N GLU A 192 7.64 20.88 -18.30
CA GLU A 192 9.03 21.21 -18.01
C GLU A 192 9.93 20.97 -19.22
N LYS A 193 9.75 19.86 -19.94
CA LYS A 193 10.57 19.56 -21.13
C LYS A 193 10.24 20.51 -22.28
N THR A 194 8.97 20.75 -22.60
CA THR A 194 8.62 21.68 -23.68
C THR A 194 9.13 23.09 -23.39
N ALA A 195 9.00 23.57 -22.15
CA ALA A 195 9.54 24.88 -21.75
C ALA A 195 11.07 24.93 -21.82
N LYS A 196 11.76 23.90 -21.31
CA LYS A 196 13.24 23.83 -21.30
C LYS A 196 13.83 23.91 -22.70
N TYR A 197 13.20 23.26 -23.67
CA TYR A 197 13.71 23.19 -25.05
C TYR A 197 13.08 24.21 -26.00
N ALA A 198 12.14 25.05 -25.53
CA ALA A 198 11.51 26.08 -26.34
C ALA A 198 12.49 27.02 -27.06
N PRO A 199 13.64 27.43 -26.48
CA PRO A 199 14.60 28.32 -27.15
C PRO A 199 15.47 27.65 -28.23
N VAL A 200 15.40 26.33 -28.37
CA VAL A 200 16.30 25.58 -29.25
C VAL A 200 15.74 25.59 -30.68
N GLU A 201 16.27 26.46 -31.53
CA GLU A 201 15.98 26.50 -32.97
C GLU A 201 16.68 25.33 -33.70
N THR A 202 16.21 24.10 -33.47
CA THR A 202 16.68 22.93 -34.25
C THR A 202 15.52 22.28 -34.98
N ALA A 203 15.72 22.01 -36.28
CA ALA A 203 14.66 21.55 -37.17
C ALA A 203 14.17 20.10 -36.95
N ASP A 204 14.79 19.31 -36.07
CA ASP A 204 14.40 17.91 -35.84
C ASP A 204 14.63 17.43 -34.39
N LEU A 205 14.23 18.24 -33.41
CA LEU A 205 14.23 17.78 -32.02
C LEU A 205 13.08 16.79 -31.78
N ARG A 206 13.35 15.66 -31.14
CA ARG A 206 12.35 14.63 -30.81
C ARG A 206 12.42 14.26 -29.33
N LEU A 207 11.27 13.99 -28.71
CA LEU A 207 11.18 13.58 -27.32
C LEU A 207 10.67 12.13 -27.23
N ILE A 208 11.33 11.30 -26.43
CA ILE A 208 10.85 9.97 -26.08
C ILE A 208 10.59 9.95 -24.57
N VAL A 209 9.34 9.69 -24.19
CA VAL A 209 8.90 9.58 -22.80
C VAL A 209 8.80 8.10 -22.45
N TYR A 210 9.74 7.63 -21.63
CA TYR A 210 9.71 6.28 -21.08
C TYR A 210 8.67 6.20 -19.97
N TYR A 211 7.57 5.54 -20.30
CA TYR A 211 6.41 5.36 -19.46
C TYR A 211 6.45 3.96 -18.81
N ASN A 212 6.12 3.87 -17.52
CA ASN A 212 6.11 2.64 -16.72
C ASN A 212 7.48 1.99 -16.39
N ASP A 213 8.53 2.19 -17.20
CA ASP A 213 9.87 1.64 -16.95
C ASP A 213 10.66 2.40 -15.86
N ALA A 214 10.15 3.57 -15.52
CA ALA A 214 10.62 4.38 -14.42
C ALA A 214 9.64 4.24 -13.26
N VAL A 215 9.41 3.07 -12.68
CA VAL A 215 8.48 2.90 -11.53
C VAL A 215 8.76 3.90 -10.38
N LEU A 216 10.00 4.41 -10.28
CA LEU A 216 10.40 5.51 -9.38
C LEU A 216 9.83 6.90 -9.74
N TYR A 217 9.45 7.13 -10.99
CA TYR A 217 9.04 8.42 -11.56
C TYR A 217 7.68 8.37 -12.30
N ASN A 218 7.21 7.18 -12.72
CA ASN A 218 6.04 6.89 -13.55
C ASN A 218 5.45 5.53 -13.14
N THR A 219 4.77 5.49 -12.00
CA THR A 219 4.08 4.29 -11.48
C THR A 219 2.98 3.83 -12.47
N PRO A 220 2.77 2.52 -12.68
CA PRO A 220 1.65 2.03 -13.48
C PRO A 220 0.32 2.58 -12.93
N TYR A 221 -0.60 2.85 -13.85
CA TYR A 221 -1.72 3.79 -13.71
C TYR A 221 -3.07 3.15 -14.06
N GLU A 222 -3.10 1.83 -14.29
CA GLU A 222 -4.27 1.14 -14.79
C GLU A 222 -5.43 1.36 -13.81
N ASP A 223 -6.36 2.25 -14.12
CA ASP A 223 -7.63 2.37 -13.39
C ASP A 223 -8.79 2.21 -14.38
N GLN A 224 -10.02 2.19 -13.85
CA GLN A 224 -11.22 1.94 -14.68
C GLN A 224 -11.43 3.01 -15.77
N GLU A 225 -10.85 4.19 -15.64
CA GLU A 225 -10.98 5.26 -16.64
C GLU A 225 -9.86 5.18 -17.70
N HIS A 226 -8.69 4.67 -17.32
CA HIS A 226 -7.50 4.57 -18.17
C HIS A 226 -6.99 3.11 -18.27
N GLU A 227 -7.89 2.18 -18.60
CA GLU A 227 -7.59 0.73 -18.61
C GLU A 227 -6.50 0.33 -19.62
N THR A 228 -6.09 1.21 -20.55
CA THR A 228 -5.15 0.87 -21.63
C THR A 228 -4.06 1.91 -21.83
N PHE A 229 -2.91 1.47 -22.36
CA PHE A 229 -1.81 2.36 -22.77
C PHE A 229 -2.20 3.35 -23.87
N ALA A 230 -3.13 2.95 -24.73
CA ALA A 230 -3.75 3.85 -25.69
C ALA A 230 -4.52 4.99 -25.01
N GLY A 231 -5.19 4.74 -23.88
CA GLY A 231 -5.87 5.77 -23.09
C GLY A 231 -4.91 6.86 -22.62
N MET A 232 -3.76 6.47 -22.07
CA MET A 232 -2.72 7.44 -21.65
C MET A 232 -2.11 8.21 -22.80
N ALA A 233 -1.88 7.54 -23.92
CA ALA A 233 -1.37 8.21 -25.11
C ALA A 233 -2.33 9.32 -25.59
N ARG A 234 -3.65 9.09 -25.51
CA ARG A 234 -4.68 10.11 -25.82
C ARG A 234 -4.61 11.28 -24.86
N GLU A 235 -4.51 11.00 -23.57
CA GLU A 235 -4.51 12.03 -22.55
C GLU A 235 -3.23 12.88 -22.58
N ALA A 236 -2.07 12.25 -22.77
CA ALA A 236 -0.80 12.95 -23.02
C ALA A 236 -0.86 13.82 -24.28
N SER A 237 -1.48 13.32 -25.35
CA SER A 237 -1.69 14.08 -26.60
C SER A 237 -2.61 15.28 -26.40
N ARG A 238 -3.68 15.13 -25.61
CA ARG A 238 -4.56 16.23 -25.19
C ARG A 238 -3.79 17.32 -24.44
N MET A 239 -3.02 16.94 -23.42
CA MET A 239 -2.17 17.85 -22.63
C MET A 239 -1.18 18.63 -23.49
N LEU A 240 -0.56 17.98 -24.47
CA LEU A 240 0.37 18.64 -25.39
C LEU A 240 -0.36 19.63 -26.32
N THR A 241 -1.55 19.27 -26.80
CA THR A 241 -2.36 20.12 -27.69
C THR A 241 -2.76 21.41 -26.99
N GLU A 242 -3.15 21.33 -25.72
CA GLU A 242 -3.57 22.50 -24.91
C GLU A 242 -2.45 23.51 -24.66
N ARG A 243 -1.18 23.11 -24.78
CA ARG A 243 -0.03 23.97 -24.51
C ARG A 243 0.34 24.91 -25.67
N ASN A 244 -0.22 24.72 -26.87
CA ASN A 244 -0.04 25.53 -28.10
C ASN A 244 1.40 25.73 -28.61
N ALA A 245 2.44 25.49 -27.82
CA ALA A 245 3.85 25.65 -28.17
C ALA A 245 4.63 24.39 -27.85
N ASN A 246 5.35 23.87 -28.84
CA ASN A 246 6.13 22.65 -28.69
C ASN A 246 7.38 22.71 -29.59
N PRO A 247 8.61 22.66 -29.02
CA PRO A 247 9.83 22.67 -29.80
C PRO A 247 10.13 21.33 -30.49
N PHE A 248 9.41 20.27 -30.14
CA PHE A 248 9.64 18.93 -30.67
C PHE A 248 8.85 18.70 -31.95
N LYS A 249 9.53 18.19 -32.98
CA LYS A 249 8.90 17.71 -34.22
C LYS A 249 8.02 16.50 -33.97
N LYS A 250 8.48 15.61 -33.08
CA LYS A 250 7.78 14.38 -32.68
C LYS A 250 7.96 14.11 -31.20
N ILE A 251 6.90 13.62 -30.56
CA ILE A 251 6.93 13.14 -29.18
C ILE A 251 6.36 11.73 -29.16
N TYR A 252 7.09 10.81 -28.54
CA TYR A 252 6.72 9.42 -28.39
C TYR A 252 6.49 9.08 -26.92
N LEU A 253 5.42 8.34 -26.64
CA LEU A 253 5.17 7.70 -25.35
C LEU A 253 5.45 6.22 -25.49
N LEU A 254 6.44 5.72 -24.76
CA LEU A 254 6.94 4.36 -24.87
C LEU A 254 6.68 3.60 -23.56
N ARG A 255 5.91 2.51 -23.63
CA ARG A 255 5.82 1.49 -22.57
C ARG A 255 6.79 0.38 -22.94
N ALA A 256 7.98 0.38 -22.35
CA ALA A 256 9.05 -0.56 -22.70
C ALA A 256 8.95 -1.93 -21.99
N LEU A 257 7.87 -2.21 -21.27
CA LEU A 257 7.70 -3.46 -20.52
C LEU A 257 7.61 -4.69 -21.43
N TRP A 258 8.51 -5.64 -21.22
CA TRP A 258 8.46 -6.98 -21.81
C TRP A 258 7.27 -7.78 -21.26
N PRO A 259 6.58 -8.64 -22.05
CA PRO A 259 6.86 -9.02 -23.45
C PRO A 259 6.22 -8.13 -24.52
N ASN A 260 5.44 -7.13 -24.11
CA ASN A 260 4.58 -6.36 -25.02
C ASN A 260 4.94 -4.88 -24.98
N PRO A 261 6.12 -4.48 -25.52
CA PRO A 261 6.44 -3.07 -25.65
C PRO A 261 5.41 -2.41 -26.56
N GLU A 262 4.95 -1.22 -26.16
CA GLU A 262 4.02 -0.43 -26.95
C GLU A 262 4.54 0.99 -27.06
N THR A 263 4.38 1.60 -28.23
CA THR A 263 4.78 3.00 -28.45
C THR A 263 3.67 3.74 -29.18
N PHE A 264 3.41 4.97 -28.76
CA PHE A 264 2.53 5.89 -29.46
C PHE A 264 3.29 7.17 -29.83
N GLU A 265 3.12 7.65 -31.05
CA GLU A 265 3.37 9.05 -31.38
C GLU A 265 2.20 9.86 -30.81
N ILE A 266 2.48 10.87 -29.97
CA ILE A 266 1.47 11.61 -29.20
C ILE A 266 1.41 13.10 -29.54
N TRP A 267 2.20 13.56 -30.51
CA TRP A 267 2.22 14.97 -30.95
C TRP A 267 1.76 15.11 -32.40
N LEU A 268 0.90 16.09 -32.67
CA LEU A 268 0.16 16.38 -33.91
C LEU A 268 -0.83 15.28 -34.36
N THR A 269 -0.46 14.02 -34.17
CA THR A 269 -1.34 12.87 -34.40
C THR A 269 -1.12 11.87 -33.28
N ILE A 270 -2.20 11.19 -32.88
CA ILE A 270 -2.07 9.98 -32.08
C ILE A 270 -2.03 8.76 -32.98
N SER A 271 -0.91 8.06 -33.01
CA SER A 271 -0.79 6.82 -33.77
C SER A 271 0.07 5.82 -33.02
N LYS A 272 -0.38 4.55 -33.01
CA LYS A 272 0.43 3.46 -32.50
C LYS A 272 1.58 3.20 -33.47
N CYS A 273 2.80 3.19 -32.98
CA CYS A 273 3.96 2.82 -33.78
C CYS A 273 4.01 1.30 -33.93
N ILE A 274 4.37 0.83 -35.13
CA ILE A 274 4.55 -0.59 -35.47
C ILE A 274 5.99 -0.99 -35.16
#